data_AF-A0A7K4IQR1-F1
#
_entry.id   AF-A0A7K4IQR1-F1
#
_cell.length_a   1.000
_cell.length_b   1.000
_cell.length_c   1.000
_cell.angle_alpha   90.00
_cell.angle_beta   90.00
_cell.angle_gamma   90.00
#
_symmetry.space_group_name_H-M   'P 1'
#
loop_
_entity.id
_entity.type
_entity.pdbx_description
1 polymer ?
#
loop_
_entity_poly.entity_id
_entity_poly.type
_entity_poly.pdbx_seq_one_letter_code
_entity_poly.pdbx_strand_id
1 'polypeptide(L)'
;MLSTIDDATLMKVAEALGEEEAIKLIENLKNLDETTDDEIANKTGIRLNSVRKILYKLYDHSLVSLRRTRDPKTGWFIFHWKLQPDQLEGFILSQKRRVLEKLDIRLEYEMKHDFYYCYTPGCRRIPFEEAVELVFKCPTCGKPLMHYENGKMIQALAKKVEQLKKELGE
;
A
#
# COMPACT_ATOMS: atom_id res chain seq x y z
N MET A 1 7.74 24.57 -16.29
CA MET A 1 8.62 23.38 -16.26
C MET A 1 7.72 22.22 -15.85
N LEU A 2 7.07 21.58 -16.83
CA LEU A 2 6.09 20.52 -16.58
C LEU A 2 6.83 19.29 -16.06
N SER A 3 6.44 18.81 -14.89
CA SER A 3 6.94 17.58 -14.28
C SER A 3 6.68 16.41 -15.25
N THR A 4 7.71 15.99 -15.97
CA THR A 4 7.71 14.70 -16.64
C THR A 4 7.84 13.65 -15.57
N ILE A 5 6.73 13.37 -14.90
CA ILE A 5 6.58 12.13 -14.19
C ILE A 5 6.79 11.02 -15.20
N ASP A 6 7.70 10.11 -14.87
CA ASP A 6 7.94 8.94 -15.67
C ASP A 6 6.64 8.13 -15.75
N ASP A 7 6.07 8.02 -16.95
CA ASP A 7 4.89 7.20 -17.24
C ASP A 7 5.03 5.80 -16.60
N ALA A 8 6.25 5.25 -16.58
CA ALA A 8 6.50 3.95 -15.96
C ALA A 8 6.28 3.95 -14.44
N THR A 9 6.51 5.06 -13.76
CA THR A 9 6.25 5.22 -12.32
C THR A 9 4.75 5.30 -12.03
N LEU A 10 3.99 6.02 -12.85
CA LEU A 10 2.54 6.07 -12.75
C LEU A 10 1.92 4.68 -12.94
N MET A 11 2.43 3.91 -13.91
CA MET A 11 1.98 2.54 -14.19
C MET A 11 2.29 1.57 -13.03
N LYS A 12 3.47 1.70 -12.40
CA LYS A 12 3.80 0.93 -11.19
C LYS A 12 2.87 1.25 -10.02
N VAL A 13 2.46 2.51 -9.87
CA VAL A 13 1.48 2.89 -8.85
C VAL A 13 0.10 2.32 -9.17
N ALA A 14 -0.29 2.29 -10.45
CA ALA A 14 -1.52 1.63 -10.90
C ALA A 14 -1.55 0.14 -10.50
N GLU A 15 -0.46 -0.57 -10.78
CA GLU A 15 -0.26 -1.99 -10.44
C GLU A 15 -0.23 -2.24 -8.93
N ALA A 16 0.34 -1.31 -8.15
CA ALA A 16 0.34 -1.43 -6.69
C ALA A 16 -1.04 -1.16 -6.06
N LEU A 17 -1.85 -0.28 -6.68
CA LEU A 17 -3.16 0.12 -6.17
C LEU A 17 -4.31 -0.72 -6.71
N GLY A 18 -4.13 -1.44 -7.81
CA GLY A 18 -5.18 -2.26 -8.38
C GLY A 18 -4.64 -3.39 -9.23
N GLU A 19 -5.56 -4.18 -9.79
CA GLU A 19 -5.22 -5.28 -10.67
C GLU A 19 -5.01 -4.76 -12.11
N GLU A 20 -4.92 -5.65 -13.10
CA GLU A 20 -4.73 -5.27 -14.52
C GLU A 20 -5.74 -4.22 -15.03
N GLU A 21 -6.96 -4.21 -14.47
CA GLU A 21 -7.99 -3.22 -14.79
C GLU A 21 -7.58 -1.77 -14.44
N ALA A 22 -6.82 -1.58 -13.37
CA ALA A 22 -6.36 -0.25 -12.95
C ALA A 22 -5.32 0.32 -13.91
N ILE A 23 -4.45 -0.53 -14.45
CA ILE A 23 -3.45 -0.15 -15.46
C ILE A 23 -4.15 0.36 -16.73
N LYS A 24 -5.11 -0.42 -17.26
CA LYS A 24 -5.91 -0.03 -18.45
C LYS A 24 -6.68 1.27 -18.24
N LEU A 25 -7.21 1.47 -17.04
CA LEU A 25 -7.92 2.70 -16.67
C LEU A 25 -6.98 3.90 -16.68
N ILE A 26 -5.79 3.80 -16.09
CA ILE A 26 -4.80 4.88 -16.06
C ILE A 26 -4.24 5.18 -17.46
N GLU A 27 -4.02 4.16 -18.30
CA GLU A 27 -3.64 4.37 -19.72
C GLU A 27 -4.69 5.16 -20.50
N ASN A 28 -5.97 4.99 -20.16
CA ASN A 28 -7.04 5.78 -20.76
C ASN A 28 -7.03 7.22 -20.25
N LEU A 29 -6.85 7.40 -18.93
CA LEU A 29 -6.86 8.70 -18.27
C LEU A 29 -5.68 9.59 -18.67
N LYS A 30 -4.47 9.04 -18.88
CA LYS A 30 -3.26 9.85 -19.08
C LYS A 30 -3.30 10.77 -20.30
N ASN A 31 -4.12 10.43 -21.30
CA ASN A 31 -4.26 11.17 -22.54
C ASN A 31 -5.50 12.07 -22.58
N LEU A 32 -6.27 12.12 -21.49
CA LEU A 32 -7.53 12.86 -21.40
C LEU A 32 -7.41 13.94 -20.32
N ASP A 33 -7.93 15.13 -20.59
CA ASP A 33 -8.01 16.19 -19.58
C ASP A 33 -9.06 15.86 -18.51
N GLU A 34 -10.23 15.38 -18.93
CA GLU A 34 -11.34 15.00 -18.06
C GLU A 34 -12.20 13.92 -18.77
N THR A 35 -12.77 12.97 -18.01
CA THR A 35 -13.67 11.93 -18.56
C THR A 35 -14.67 11.44 -17.51
N THR A 36 -15.68 10.67 -17.91
CA THR A 36 -16.68 10.08 -17.00
C THR A 36 -16.42 8.60 -16.75
N ASP A 37 -16.98 8.07 -15.67
CA ASP A 37 -16.94 6.64 -15.35
C ASP A 37 -17.59 5.77 -16.45
N ASP A 38 -18.68 6.24 -17.07
CA ASP A 38 -19.31 5.58 -18.21
C ASP A 38 -18.42 5.56 -19.46
N GLU A 39 -17.74 6.66 -19.79
CA GLU A 39 -16.81 6.72 -20.91
C GLU A 39 -15.61 5.78 -20.72
N ILE A 40 -15.05 5.74 -19.50
CA ILE A 40 -13.97 4.82 -19.15
C ILE A 40 -14.43 3.38 -19.32
N ALA A 41 -15.60 3.02 -18.78
CA ALA A 41 -16.15 1.66 -18.89
C ALA A 41 -16.34 1.24 -20.35
N ASN A 42 -16.89 2.13 -21.19
CA ASN A 42 -17.11 1.87 -22.61
C ASN A 42 -15.81 1.70 -23.40
N LYS A 43 -14.78 2.52 -23.13
CA LYS A 43 -13.49 2.45 -23.84
C LYS A 43 -12.65 1.25 -23.40
N THR A 44 -12.69 0.90 -22.12
CA THR A 44 -11.84 -0.16 -21.54
C THR A 44 -12.51 -1.54 -21.55
N GLY A 45 -13.83 -1.60 -21.71
CA GLY A 45 -14.62 -2.82 -21.56
C GLY A 45 -14.74 -3.31 -20.10
N ILE A 46 -14.22 -2.55 -19.14
CA ILE A 46 -14.29 -2.86 -17.72
C ILE A 46 -15.72 -2.60 -17.22
N ARG A 47 -16.22 -3.45 -16.33
CA ARG A 47 -17.53 -3.24 -15.71
C ARG A 47 -17.54 -1.91 -14.94
N LEU A 48 -18.58 -1.10 -15.14
CA LEU A 48 -18.74 0.22 -14.53
C LEU A 48 -18.52 0.24 -13.00
N ASN A 49 -18.98 -0.79 -12.29
CA ASN A 49 -18.77 -0.90 -10.85
C ASN A 49 -17.30 -1.09 -10.47
N SER A 50 -16.53 -1.81 -11.28
CA SER A 50 -15.07 -1.96 -11.08
C SER A 50 -14.35 -0.64 -11.38
N VAL A 51 -14.71 0.04 -12.47
CA VAL A 51 -14.18 1.37 -12.81
C VAL A 51 -14.38 2.33 -11.64
N ARG A 52 -15.59 2.42 -11.09
CA ARG A 52 -15.90 3.28 -9.94
C ARG A 52 -15.05 2.93 -8.71
N LYS A 53 -14.91 1.64 -8.37
CA LYS A 53 -14.07 1.20 -7.24
C LYS A 53 -12.62 1.65 -7.41
N ILE A 54 -12.06 1.51 -8.61
CA ILE A 54 -10.69 1.93 -8.91
C ILE A 54 -10.56 3.46 -8.80
N LEU A 55 -11.48 4.21 -9.41
CA LEU A 55 -11.48 5.68 -9.38
C LEU A 55 -11.57 6.24 -7.95
N TYR A 56 -12.45 5.70 -7.12
CA TYR A 56 -12.54 6.12 -5.71
C TYR A 56 -11.27 5.78 -4.93
N LYS A 57 -10.63 4.63 -5.19
CA LYS A 57 -9.35 4.29 -4.55
C LYS A 57 -8.22 5.25 -4.97
N LEU A 58 -8.18 5.64 -6.24
CA LEU A 58 -7.22 6.65 -6.73
C LEU A 58 -7.52 8.04 -6.13
N TYR A 59 -8.81 8.36 -5.94
CA TYR A 59 -9.28 9.60 -5.36
C TYR A 59 -8.89 9.74 -3.88
N ASP A 60 -9.03 8.68 -3.09
CA ASP A 60 -8.61 8.64 -1.69
C ASP A 60 -7.10 8.92 -1.52
N HIS A 61 -6.33 8.75 -2.59
CA HIS A 61 -4.90 9.03 -2.65
C HIS A 61 -4.56 10.31 -3.43
N SER A 62 -5.56 11.11 -3.79
CA SER A 62 -5.40 12.35 -4.57
C SER A 62 -4.72 12.17 -5.92
N LEU A 63 -4.72 10.95 -6.47
CA LEU A 63 -4.15 10.63 -7.79
C LEU A 63 -5.11 11.01 -8.93
N VAL A 64 -6.39 11.14 -8.61
CA VAL A 64 -7.42 11.71 -9.48
C VAL A 64 -8.24 12.73 -8.71
N SER A 65 -8.76 13.72 -9.42
CA SER A 65 -9.73 14.70 -8.92
C SER A 65 -11.14 14.37 -9.41
N LEU A 66 -12.14 14.78 -8.64
CA LEU A 66 -13.55 14.54 -8.91
C LEU A 66 -14.30 15.87 -9.01
N ARG A 67 -14.94 16.11 -10.14
CA ARG A 67 -15.87 17.23 -10.35
C ARG A 67 -17.27 16.68 -10.61
N ARG A 68 -18.27 17.22 -9.92
CA ARG A 68 -19.67 16.81 -10.09
C ARG A 68 -20.46 17.89 -10.81
N THR A 69 -21.13 17.53 -11.90
CA THR A 69 -22.09 18.39 -12.58
C THR A 69 -23.49 17.78 -12.55
N ARG A 70 -24.52 18.58 -12.82
CA ARG A 70 -25.90 18.09 -12.95
C ARG A 70 -26.32 18.20 -14.41
N ASP A 71 -26.84 17.12 -14.96
CA ASP A 71 -27.42 17.14 -16.30
C ASP A 71 -28.68 18.03 -16.28
N PRO A 72 -28.73 19.10 -17.09
CA PRO A 72 -29.88 20.01 -17.14
C PRO A 72 -31.14 19.38 -17.73
N LYS A 73 -31.03 18.29 -18.51
CA LYS A 73 -32.18 17.62 -19.13
C LYS A 73 -32.76 16.55 -18.22
N THR A 74 -31.91 15.69 -17.67
CA THR A 74 -32.34 14.52 -16.90
C THR A 74 -32.32 14.77 -15.39
N GLY A 75 -31.56 15.78 -14.93
CA GLY A 75 -31.40 16.10 -13.52
C GLY A 75 -30.42 15.21 -12.76
N TRP A 76 -29.80 14.23 -13.43
CA TRP A 76 -28.85 13.29 -12.83
C TRP A 76 -27.48 13.92 -12.59
N PHE A 77 -26.72 13.37 -11.64
CA PHE A 77 -25.33 13.78 -11.41
C PHE A 77 -24.39 13.06 -12.37
N ILE A 78 -23.46 13.82 -12.95
CA ILE A 78 -22.36 13.32 -13.77
C ILE A 78 -21.06 13.55 -13.00
N PHE A 79 -20.27 12.49 -12.87
CA PHE A 79 -18.99 12.51 -12.19
C PHE A 79 -17.87 12.54 -13.21
N HIS A 80 -17.09 13.61 -13.13
CA HIS A 80 -15.96 13.86 -14.01
C HIS A 80 -14.66 13.61 -13.25
N TRP A 81 -13.78 12.85 -13.88
CA TRP A 81 -12.52 12.39 -13.33
C TRP A 81 -11.37 12.95 -14.15
N LYS A 82 -10.37 13.47 -13.44
CA LYS A 82 -9.14 14.00 -14.04
C LYS A 82 -7.92 13.49 -13.28
N LEU A 83 -6.94 12.97 -13.99
CA LEU A 83 -5.67 12.53 -13.41
C LEU A 83 -4.91 13.73 -12.85
N GLN A 84 -4.24 13.53 -11.71
CA GLN A 84 -3.42 14.55 -11.03
C GLN A 84 -1.97 14.06 -10.93
N PRO A 85 -1.20 14.07 -12.05
CA PRO A 85 0.16 13.56 -12.05
C PRO A 85 1.03 14.26 -11.01
N ASP A 86 0.92 15.58 -10.88
CA ASP A 86 1.65 16.42 -9.92
C ASP A 86 1.57 15.93 -8.46
N GLN A 87 0.52 15.20 -8.09
CA GLN A 87 0.37 14.62 -6.74
C GLN A 87 1.10 13.27 -6.56
N LEU A 88 1.56 12.63 -7.63
CA LEU A 88 2.15 11.30 -7.61
C LEU A 88 3.42 11.24 -6.75
N GLU A 89 4.30 12.23 -6.86
CA GLU A 89 5.53 12.27 -6.07
C GLU A 89 5.23 12.36 -4.57
N GLY A 90 4.32 13.26 -4.18
CA GLY A 90 3.84 13.38 -2.81
C GLY A 90 3.20 12.09 -2.30
N PHE A 91 2.42 11.41 -3.13
CA PHE A 91 1.86 10.10 -2.82
C PHE A 91 2.97 9.07 -2.54
N ILE A 92 3.95 8.92 -3.43
CA ILE A 92 5.05 7.95 -3.26
C ILE A 92 5.84 8.23 -1.98
N LEU A 93 6.17 9.49 -1.72
CA LEU A 93 6.85 9.90 -0.49
C LEU A 93 6.04 9.54 0.76
N SER A 94 4.72 9.79 0.75
CA SER A 94 3.84 9.42 1.86
C SER A 94 3.79 7.91 2.09
N GLN A 95 3.80 7.10 1.03
CA GLN A 95 3.81 5.64 1.16
C GLN A 95 5.14 5.14 1.71
N LYS A 96 6.26 5.67 1.22
CA LYS A 96 7.60 5.34 1.75
C LYS A 96 7.71 5.67 3.24
N ARG A 97 7.24 6.84 3.68
CA ARG A 97 7.20 7.23 5.10
C ARG A 97 6.36 6.27 5.94
N ARG A 98 5.17 5.88 5.47
CA ARG A 98 4.31 4.89 6.15
C ARG A 98 4.98 3.51 6.27
N VAL A 99 5.69 3.08 5.23
CA VAL A 99 6.44 1.81 5.27
C VAL A 99 7.60 1.91 6.25
N LEU A 100 8.34 3.02 6.23
CA LEU A 100 9.44 3.29 7.14
C LEU A 100 8.98 3.23 8.61
N GLU A 101 7.90 3.93 8.95
CA GLU A 101 7.32 3.94 10.30
C GLU A 101 7.00 2.53 10.79
N LYS A 102 6.36 1.70 9.96
CA LYS A 102 6.05 0.31 10.31
C LYS A 102 7.30 -0.55 10.50
N LEU A 103 8.32 -0.34 9.68
CA LEU A 103 9.59 -1.06 9.78
C LEU A 103 10.36 -0.64 11.03
N ASP A 104 10.36 0.65 11.38
CA ASP A 104 10.98 1.17 12.60
C ASP A 104 10.27 0.62 13.85
N ILE A 105 8.93 0.65 13.90
CA ILE A 105 8.15 0.03 14.98
C ILE A 105 8.51 -1.46 15.10
N ARG A 106 8.60 -2.17 13.97
CA ARG A 106 8.94 -3.59 13.99
C ARG A 106 10.38 -3.82 14.45
N LEU A 107 11.33 -3.02 13.98
CA LEU A 107 12.73 -3.12 14.37
C LEU A 107 12.89 -2.88 15.87
N GLU A 108 12.26 -1.84 16.40
CA GLU A 108 12.26 -1.53 17.83
C GLU A 108 11.65 -2.68 18.64
N TYR A 109 10.54 -3.28 18.17
CA TYR A 109 9.94 -4.45 18.79
C TYR A 109 10.89 -5.65 18.82
N GLU A 110 11.61 -5.91 17.72
CA GLU A 110 12.61 -6.99 17.65
C GLU A 110 13.82 -6.73 18.56
N MET A 111 14.25 -5.48 18.71
CA MET A 111 15.41 -5.13 19.52
C MET A 111 15.12 -5.14 21.03
N LYS A 112 13.88 -4.82 21.43
CA LYS A 112 13.48 -4.72 22.84
C LYS A 112 13.06 -6.05 23.46
N HIS A 113 12.64 -7.02 22.65
CA HIS A 113 12.09 -8.28 23.16
C HIS A 113 12.97 -9.46 22.76
N ASP A 114 13.19 -10.35 23.72
CA ASP A 114 13.69 -11.69 23.45
C ASP A 114 12.53 -12.60 23.06
N PHE A 115 12.78 -13.53 22.14
CA PHE A 115 11.74 -14.41 21.61
C PHE A 115 11.99 -15.86 21.97
N TYR A 116 10.90 -16.60 22.05
CA TYR A 116 10.88 -18.02 22.30
C TYR A 116 10.00 -18.74 21.28
N TYR A 117 10.43 -19.92 20.85
CA TYR A 117 9.75 -20.71 19.83
C TYR A 117 9.93 -22.21 20.05
N CYS A 118 8.90 -22.99 19.70
CA CYS A 118 8.90 -24.45 19.83
C CYS A 118 9.32 -25.18 18.54
N TYR A 119 9.76 -24.44 17.51
CA TYR A 119 10.22 -24.96 16.21
C TYR A 119 9.22 -25.91 15.50
N THR A 120 7.94 -25.82 15.84
CA THR A 120 6.88 -26.61 15.22
C THR A 120 6.17 -25.76 14.17
N PRO A 121 6.15 -26.18 12.89
CA PRO A 121 5.49 -25.44 11.82
C PRO A 121 4.05 -25.06 12.18
N GLY A 122 3.66 -23.81 11.91
CA GLY A 122 2.33 -23.27 12.23
C GLY A 122 2.18 -22.74 13.67
N CYS A 123 3.10 -23.03 14.58
CA CYS A 123 3.13 -22.36 15.88
C CYS A 123 3.78 -20.96 15.73
N ARG A 124 3.33 -19.99 16.54
CA ARG A 124 3.94 -18.66 16.57
C ARG A 124 5.13 -18.63 17.53
N ARG A 125 6.13 -17.79 17.24
CA ARG A 125 7.08 -17.35 18.28
C ARG A 125 6.40 -16.33 19.19
N ILE A 126 6.80 -16.28 20.44
CA ILE A 126 6.23 -15.39 21.45
C ILE A 126 7.34 -14.63 22.19
N PRO A 127 7.08 -13.45 22.75
CA PRO A 127 8.06 -12.73 23.56
C PRO A 127 8.32 -13.44 24.90
N PHE A 128 9.43 -13.11 25.54
CA PHE A 128 9.86 -13.71 26.81
C PHE A 128 8.80 -13.61 27.90
N GLU A 129 8.13 -12.46 28.04
CA GLU A 129 7.11 -12.22 29.04
C GLU A 129 5.96 -13.24 28.93
N GLU A 130 5.47 -13.48 27.70
CA GLU A 130 4.45 -14.49 27.43
C GLU A 130 4.99 -15.92 27.67
N ALA A 131 6.26 -16.17 27.36
CA ALA A 131 6.89 -17.46 27.62
C ALA A 131 6.99 -17.77 29.12
N VAL A 132 7.23 -16.75 29.97
CA VAL A 132 7.25 -16.89 31.42
C VAL A 132 5.86 -17.24 31.96
N GLU A 133 4.82 -16.54 31.51
CA GLU A 133 3.42 -16.83 31.90
C GLU A 133 3.00 -18.25 31.53
N LEU A 134 3.48 -18.74 30.38
CA LEU A 134 3.21 -20.09 29.88
C LEU A 134 4.18 -21.15 30.41
N VAL A 135 5.07 -20.80 31.34
CA VAL A 135 6.08 -21.70 31.94
C VAL A 135 6.90 -22.41 30.85
N PHE A 136 7.27 -21.65 29.81
CA PHE A 136 8.00 -22.11 28.63
C PHE A 136 7.36 -23.29 27.91
N LYS A 137 6.02 -23.38 27.91
CA LYS A 137 5.26 -24.41 27.20
C LYS A 137 4.39 -23.79 26.11
N CYS A 138 4.53 -24.28 24.88
CA CYS A 138 3.75 -23.77 23.75
C CYS A 138 2.24 -24.05 23.96
N PRO A 139 1.35 -23.06 23.82
CA PRO A 139 -0.08 -23.24 24.07
C PRO A 139 -0.76 -24.01 22.93
N THR A 140 -0.16 -24.07 21.74
CA THR A 140 -0.72 -24.74 20.56
C THR A 140 -0.34 -26.22 20.49
N CYS A 141 0.94 -26.56 20.72
CA CYS A 141 1.44 -27.93 20.55
C CYS A 141 1.95 -28.58 21.84
N GLY A 142 1.99 -27.86 22.96
CA GLY A 142 2.43 -28.37 24.25
C GLY A 142 3.94 -28.65 24.38
N LYS A 143 4.73 -28.45 23.32
CA LYS A 143 6.19 -28.62 23.35
C LYS A 143 6.89 -27.49 24.12
N PRO A 144 8.10 -27.74 24.66
CA PRO A 144 8.88 -26.69 25.29
C PRO A 144 9.24 -25.59 24.30
N LEU A 145 9.20 -24.36 24.79
CA LEU A 145 9.64 -23.16 24.10
C LEU A 145 11.13 -22.96 24.38
N MET A 146 11.91 -22.68 23.33
CA MET A 146 13.35 -22.43 23.42
C MET A 146 13.66 -21.03 22.92
N HIS A 147 14.74 -20.43 23.44
CA HIS A 147 15.20 -19.13 22.98
C HIS A 147 15.37 -19.11 21.46
N TYR A 148 14.86 -18.06 20.84
CA TYR A 148 14.88 -17.85 19.41
C TYR A 148 15.70 -16.61 19.10
N GLU A 149 16.84 -16.81 18.45
CA GLU A 149 17.71 -15.72 18.03
C GLU A 149 17.08 -14.98 16.83
N ASN A 150 16.79 -13.70 17.00
CA ASN A 150 16.22 -12.83 15.97
C ASN A 150 17.24 -11.87 15.33
N GLY A 151 18.55 -12.02 15.60
CA GLY A 151 19.59 -11.12 15.12
C GLY A 151 19.60 -10.93 13.59
N LYS A 152 19.34 -12.00 12.82
CA LYS A 152 19.20 -11.91 11.36
C LYS A 152 18.02 -11.02 10.93
N MET A 153 16.90 -11.08 11.67
CA MET A 153 15.72 -10.25 11.41
C MET A 153 16.01 -8.78 11.70
N ILE A 154 16.67 -8.49 12.83
CA ILE A 154 17.09 -7.14 13.21
C ILE A 154 17.99 -6.54 12.12
N GLN A 155 19.01 -7.29 11.67
CA GLN A 155 19.92 -6.83 10.61
C GLN A 155 19.19 -6.55 9.29
N ALA A 156 18.27 -7.43 8.88
CA ALA A 156 17.49 -7.24 7.66
C ALA A 156 16.58 -6.00 7.74
N LEU A 157 15.89 -5.82 8.87
CA LEU A 157 15.03 -4.66 9.12
C LEU A 157 15.85 -3.36 9.16
N ALA A 158 16.95 -3.33 9.92
CA ALA A 158 17.83 -2.17 10.03
C ALA A 158 18.39 -1.76 8.67
N LYS A 159 18.85 -2.72 7.86
CA LYS A 159 19.32 -2.46 6.50
C LYS A 159 18.23 -1.85 5.62
N LYS A 160 16.98 -2.30 5.76
CA LYS A 160 15.87 -1.81 4.94
C LYS A 160 15.39 -0.42 5.38
N VAL A 161 15.34 -0.17 6.69
CA VAL A 161 15.08 1.15 7.29
C VAL A 161 16.11 2.16 6.78
N GLU A 162 17.40 1.82 6.88
CA GLU A 162 18.50 2.69 6.43
C GLU A 162 18.43 2.99 4.93
N GLN A 163 18.08 1.98 4.12
CA GLN A 163 17.86 2.19 2.69
C GLN A 163 16.73 3.20 2.44
N LEU A 164 15.60 3.04 3.13
CA LEU A 164 14.44 3.92 2.94
C LEU A 164 14.69 5.34 3.43
N LYS A 165 15.42 5.53 4.54
CA LYS A 165 15.85 6.85 5.03
C LYS A 165 16.70 7.59 4.00
N LYS A 166 17.70 6.91 3.43
CA LYS A 166 18.53 7.45 2.33
C LYS A 166 17.70 7.86 1.11
N GLU A 167 16.73 7.03 0.71
CA GLU A 167 15.84 7.34 -0.40
C GLU A 167 14.90 8.54 -0.11
N LEU A 168 14.61 8.82 1.17
CA LEU A 168 13.81 9.95 1.63
C LEU A 168 14.66 11.21 1.91
N GLY A 169 15.99 11.10 1.87
CA GLY A 169 16.92 12.19 2.23
C GLY A 169 17.08 12.41 3.74
N GLU A 170 16.79 11.38 4.54
CA GLU A 170 16.96 11.34 6.00
C GLU A 170 18.22 10.57 6.42
#